data_AF-A0A9P4MA22-F1
#
_entry.id   AF-A0A9P4MA22-F1
#
_cell.length_a   1.000
_cell.length_b   1.000
_cell.length_c   1.000
_cell.angle_alpha   90.00
_cell.angle_beta   90.00
_cell.angle_gamma   90.00
#
_symmetry.space_group_name_H-M   'P 1'
#
loop_
_entity.id
_entity.type
_entity.pdbx_description
1 polymer ?
#
loop_
_entity_poly.entity_id
_entity_poly.type
_entity_poly.pdbx_seq_one_letter_code
_entity_poly.pdbx_strand_id
1 'polypeptide(L)'
;MYFSSVIALSLASGFATAICGLEPFQFGITVQVSDPNGLPEWFVFTQDCEEHESYNSQGGFTGNPCDSGFFTCTPEPITFDGYLEPYNNKWLSCYPDPDTDVCGGHQISVCCH
;
A
#
# COMPACT_ATOMS: atom_id res chain seq x y z
N MET A 1 -30.58 -30.49 6.92
CA MET A 1 -29.43 -30.04 7.73
C MET A 1 -28.22 -29.98 6.81
N TYR A 2 -27.80 -28.79 6.40
CA TYR A 2 -26.51 -28.59 5.73
C TYR A 2 -25.94 -27.28 6.28
N PHE A 3 -25.02 -27.39 7.22
CA PHE A 3 -24.23 -26.27 7.70
C PHE A 3 -23.05 -26.13 6.74
N SER A 4 -23.11 -25.15 5.83
CA SER A 4 -21.92 -24.74 5.06
C SER A 4 -21.04 -23.90 5.98
N SER A 5 -20.00 -24.51 6.52
CA SER A 5 -18.92 -23.80 7.21
C SER A 5 -18.02 -23.15 6.16
N VAL A 6 -18.04 -21.82 6.06
CA VAL A 6 -17.03 -21.05 5.32
C VAL A 6 -15.83 -20.91 6.26
N ILE A 7 -14.72 -21.57 5.94
CA ILE A 7 -13.45 -21.40 6.65
C ILE A 7 -12.84 -20.11 6.11
N ALA A 8 -12.90 -19.03 6.89
CA ALA A 8 -12.15 -17.80 6.61
C ALA A 8 -10.68 -18.08 6.90
N LEU A 9 -9.86 -18.13 5.84
CA LEU A 9 -8.41 -18.27 5.94
C LEU A 9 -7.83 -16.88 6.20
N SER A 10 -7.71 -16.48 7.47
CA SER A 10 -7.04 -15.23 7.84
C SER A 10 -5.54 -15.39 7.62
N LEU A 11 -5.04 -14.87 6.50
CA LEU A 11 -3.62 -14.64 6.29
C LEU A 11 -3.21 -13.55 7.28
N ALA A 12 -2.57 -13.95 8.38
CA ALA A 12 -1.93 -13.01 9.29
C ALA A 12 -0.71 -12.41 8.58
N SER A 13 -0.79 -11.13 8.23
CA SER A 13 0.35 -10.30 7.85
C SER A 13 1.28 -10.14 9.06
N GLY A 14 2.54 -10.52 8.90
CA GLY A 14 3.64 -10.19 9.81
C GLY A 14 4.75 -9.61 8.94
N PHE A 15 5.45 -8.53 9.28
CA PHE A 15 5.75 -7.94 10.59
C PHE A 15 6.02 -6.42 10.46
N ALA A 16 5.00 -5.61 10.23
CA ALA A 16 5.15 -4.14 10.19
C ALA A 16 5.50 -3.48 11.55
N THR A 17 5.49 -4.23 12.66
CA THR A 17 5.87 -3.74 14.00
C THR A 17 7.37 -3.43 14.15
N ALA A 18 8.22 -3.76 13.18
CA ALA A 18 9.64 -3.38 13.25
C ALA A 18 9.91 -1.94 12.79
N ILE A 19 9.04 -1.37 11.95
CA ILE A 19 9.31 -0.13 11.21
C ILE A 19 8.54 1.04 11.79
N CYS A 20 7.26 0.83 12.09
CA CYS A 20 6.42 1.83 12.75
C CYS A 20 6.57 1.82 14.29
N GLY A 21 7.60 1.12 14.80
CA GLY A 21 7.85 1.01 16.23
C GLY A 21 6.80 0.16 16.93
N LEU A 22 6.29 0.62 18.07
CA LEU A 22 5.30 -0.14 18.85
C LEU A 22 3.89 -0.11 18.25
N GLU A 23 3.66 0.71 17.23
CA GLU A 23 2.37 0.85 16.57
C GLU A 23 2.36 0.07 15.26
N PRO A 24 1.22 -0.52 14.88
CA PRO A 24 1.06 -1.04 13.53
C PRO A 24 1.18 0.12 12.53
N PHE A 25 1.58 -0.22 11.32
CA PHE A 25 1.47 0.71 10.20
C PHE A 25 0.03 1.13 9.96
N GLN A 26 -0.16 2.33 9.40
CA GLN A 26 -1.50 2.80 9.07
C GLN A 26 -1.91 2.39 7.66
N PHE A 27 -0.98 2.55 6.72
CA PHE A 27 -1.20 2.25 5.31
C PHE A 27 0.02 1.58 4.68
N GLY A 28 -0.22 0.65 3.77
CA GLY A 28 0.80 -0.02 2.96
C GLY A 28 0.61 0.32 1.50
N ILE A 29 1.67 0.72 0.80
CA ILE A 29 1.59 1.13 -0.60
C ILE A 29 2.36 0.12 -1.43
N THR A 30 1.74 -0.48 -2.43
CA THR A 30 2.44 -1.46 -3.26
C THR A 30 3.53 -0.81 -4.09
N VAL A 31 4.56 -1.60 -4.40
CA VAL A 31 5.36 -1.31 -5.60
C VAL A 31 4.46 -1.25 -6.85
N GLN A 32 4.96 -0.62 -7.91
CA GLN A 32 4.22 -0.55 -9.18
C GLN A 32 3.87 -1.97 -9.65
N VAL A 33 2.57 -2.22 -9.81
CA VAL A 33 2.06 -3.40 -10.49
C VAL A 33 1.54 -3.02 -11.87
N SER A 34 1.17 -4.03 -12.67
CA SER A 34 0.49 -3.82 -13.95
C SER A 34 -0.96 -4.22 -13.82
N ASP A 35 -1.86 -3.33 -14.23
CA ASP A 35 -3.28 -3.63 -14.41
C ASP A 35 -3.47 -4.68 -15.54
N PRO A 36 -4.70 -5.21 -15.75
CA PRO A 36 -4.97 -6.16 -16.83
C PRO A 36 -4.67 -5.66 -18.25
N ASN A 37 -4.49 -4.34 -18.43
CA ASN A 37 -4.16 -3.69 -19.70
C ASN A 37 -2.66 -3.36 -19.81
N GLY A 38 -1.85 -3.69 -18.81
CA GLY A 38 -0.41 -3.40 -18.76
C GLY A 38 -0.06 -1.96 -18.34
N LEU A 39 -1.02 -1.21 -17.82
CA LEU A 39 -0.83 0.13 -17.30
C LEU A 39 -0.31 0.08 -15.86
N PRO A 40 0.53 1.04 -15.44
CA PRO A 40 1.03 1.07 -14.07
C PRO A 40 -0.11 1.37 -13.09
N GLU A 41 -0.14 0.58 -12.03
CA GLU A 41 -1.14 0.67 -10.96
C GLU A 41 -0.46 0.49 -9.60
N TRP A 42 -0.98 1.19 -8.60
CA TRP A 42 -0.52 1.15 -7.21
C TRP A 42 -1.72 0.99 -6.31
N PHE A 43 -1.59 0.14 -5.30
CA PHE A 43 -2.62 -0.06 -4.29
C PHE A 43 -2.17 0.52 -2.96
N VAL A 44 -3.12 1.13 -2.27
CA VAL A 44 -2.98 1.53 -0.87
C VAL A 44 -3.84 0.56 -0.06
N PHE A 45 -3.20 -0.14 0.85
CA PHE A 45 -3.82 -1.06 1.79
C PHE A 45 -3.90 -0.43 3.18
N THR A 46 -4.94 -0.79 3.93
CA THR A 46 -4.98 -0.53 5.37
C THR A 46 -4.07 -1.50 6.13
N GLN A 47 -3.89 -1.26 7.43
CA GLN A 47 -3.19 -2.17 8.34
C GLN A 47 -3.73 -3.62 8.35
N ASP A 48 -5.01 -3.79 8.04
CA ASP A 48 -5.70 -5.07 7.99
C ASP A 48 -5.54 -5.76 6.60
N CYS A 49 -4.68 -5.20 5.74
CA CYS A 49 -4.47 -5.60 4.35
C CYS A 49 -5.75 -5.57 3.49
N GLU A 50 -6.68 -4.67 3.82
CA GLU A 50 -7.83 -4.38 2.97
C GLU A 50 -7.46 -3.27 1.98
N GLU A 51 -7.83 -3.43 0.70
CA GLU A 51 -7.60 -2.38 -0.30
C GLU A 51 -8.41 -1.14 0.08
N HIS A 52 -7.70 -0.05 0.33
CA HIS A 52 -8.28 1.24 0.66
C HIS A 52 -8.51 2.06 -0.61
N GLU A 53 -7.49 2.14 -1.46
CA GLU A 53 -7.51 2.91 -2.71
C GLU A 53 -6.61 2.26 -3.77
N SER A 54 -6.92 2.51 -5.03
CA SER A 54 -6.07 2.18 -6.18
C SER A 54 -5.81 3.43 -7.01
N TYR A 55 -4.56 3.60 -7.40
CA TYR A 55 -4.08 4.70 -8.20
C TYR A 55 -3.59 4.13 -9.52
N ASN A 56 -4.21 4.52 -10.63
CA ASN A 56 -3.81 4.09 -11.95
C ASN A 56 -3.98 5.22 -12.97
N SER A 57 -3.47 5.00 -14.19
CA SER A 57 -3.60 5.98 -15.27
C SER A 57 -5.02 6.27 -15.74
N GLN A 58 -6.00 5.44 -15.38
CA GLN A 58 -7.42 5.68 -15.65
C GLN A 58 -8.05 6.67 -14.63
N GLY A 59 -7.49 6.77 -13.43
CA GLY A 59 -7.82 7.77 -12.40
C GLY A 59 -7.22 9.16 -12.64
N GLY A 60 -6.52 9.37 -13.77
CA GLY A 60 -5.86 10.64 -14.11
C GLY A 60 -4.36 10.69 -13.84
N PHE A 61 -3.75 9.60 -13.36
CA PHE A 61 -2.31 9.50 -13.15
C PHE A 61 -1.57 9.00 -14.39
N THR A 62 -1.35 9.89 -15.36
CA THR A 62 -0.50 9.58 -16.51
C THR A 62 0.96 9.87 -16.17
N GLY A 63 1.64 8.98 -15.45
CA GLY A 63 3.08 9.12 -15.21
C GLY A 63 3.58 8.54 -13.90
N ASN A 64 4.60 9.20 -13.35
CA ASN A 64 5.22 8.83 -12.08
C ASN A 64 4.24 9.14 -10.93
N PRO A 65 3.90 8.18 -10.06
CA PRO A 65 2.95 8.39 -8.95
C PRO A 65 3.41 9.51 -8.01
N CYS A 66 4.71 9.84 -7.99
CA CYS A 66 5.28 10.93 -7.21
C CYS A 66 4.88 12.33 -7.72
N ASP A 67 4.45 12.45 -8.97
CA ASP A 67 3.97 13.72 -9.55
C ASP A 67 2.50 14.00 -9.17
N SER A 68 1.85 13.06 -8.47
CA SER A 68 0.44 13.14 -8.11
C SER A 68 0.09 14.19 -7.06
N GLY A 69 1.07 14.55 -6.22
CA GLY A 69 0.84 15.27 -4.98
C GLY A 69 0.31 14.41 -3.82
N PHE A 70 -0.05 13.14 -4.06
CA PHE A 70 -0.44 12.18 -3.03
C PHE A 70 0.72 11.36 -2.48
N PHE A 71 1.78 11.19 -3.28
CA PHE A 71 2.94 10.38 -2.90
C PHE A 71 4.22 11.21 -2.96
N THR A 72 5.13 10.98 -2.02
CA THR A 72 6.56 11.27 -2.22
C THR A 72 7.31 9.98 -2.44
N CYS A 73 8.39 10.08 -3.21
CA CYS A 73 9.18 8.93 -3.55
C CYS A 73 10.67 9.25 -3.57
N THR A 74 11.44 8.18 -3.40
CA THR A 74 12.89 8.21 -3.62
C THR A 74 13.23 8.28 -5.12
N PRO A 75 14.44 8.75 -5.46
CA PRO A 75 15.02 8.54 -6.79
C PRO A 75 15.09 7.04 -7.14
N GLU A 76 15.23 6.71 -8.43
CA GLU A 76 15.29 5.31 -8.90
C GLU A 76 16.25 4.42 -8.07
N PRO A 77 15.83 3.21 -7.65
CA PRO A 77 14.50 2.62 -7.87
C PRO A 77 13.40 3.36 -7.10
N ILE A 78 12.29 3.66 -7.78
CA ILE A 78 11.20 4.45 -7.21
C ILE A 78 10.57 3.63 -6.09
N THR A 79 10.67 4.16 -4.87
CA THR A 79 10.00 3.63 -3.68
C THR A 79 9.26 4.77 -2.99
N PHE A 80 8.23 4.43 -2.21
CA PHE A 80 7.40 5.44 -1.55
C PHE A 80 7.99 5.79 -0.19
N ASP A 81 8.33 7.07 0.00
CA ASP A 81 8.82 7.61 1.28
C ASP A 81 7.79 8.51 1.98
N GLY A 82 6.65 8.75 1.34
CA GLY A 82 5.53 9.45 1.97
C GLY A 82 4.21 9.34 1.22
N TYR A 83 3.13 9.54 1.96
CA TYR A 83 1.77 9.49 1.46
C TYR A 83 0.88 10.52 2.17
N LEU A 84 0.12 11.28 1.38
CA LEU A 84 -0.94 12.15 1.84
C LEU A 84 -2.24 11.39 1.85
N GLU A 85 -2.71 11.03 3.04
CA GLU A 85 -4.03 10.43 3.20
C GLU A 85 -5.11 11.48 2.85
N PRO A 86 -5.91 11.29 1.78
CA PRO A 86 -6.80 12.32 1.25
C PRO A 86 -7.99 12.60 2.17
N TYR A 87 -8.37 11.66 3.02
CA TYR A 87 -9.52 11.78 3.91
C TYR A 87 -9.27 12.74 5.08
N ASN A 88 -8.12 12.63 5.74
CA ASN A 88 -7.76 13.51 6.86
C ASN A 88 -6.71 14.57 6.50
N ASN A 89 -6.26 14.64 5.25
CA ASN A 89 -5.15 15.50 4.78
C ASN A 89 -3.89 15.32 5.65
N LYS A 90 -3.60 14.07 6.00
CA LYS A 90 -2.51 13.73 6.91
C LYS A 90 -1.31 13.23 6.11
N TRP A 91 -0.16 13.86 6.31
CA TRP A 91 1.10 13.38 5.74
C TRP A 91 1.65 12.24 6.59
N LEU A 92 1.94 11.11 5.97
CA LEU A 92 2.52 9.92 6.58
C LEU A 92 3.92 9.70 6.01
N SER A 93 4.85 9.32 6.87
CA SER A 93 6.19 8.94 6.45
C SER A 93 6.17 7.46 6.09
N CYS A 94 6.56 7.14 4.86
CA CYS A 94 6.65 5.77 4.40
C CYS A 94 8.08 5.29 4.46
N TYR A 95 8.25 4.02 4.81
CA TYR A 95 9.54 3.37 4.74
C TYR A 95 9.72 2.81 3.33
N PRO A 96 10.77 3.24 2.62
CA PRO A 96 10.96 2.93 1.21
C PRO A 96 11.31 1.47 0.93
N ASP A 97 11.49 0.62 1.94
CA ASP A 97 11.85 -0.78 1.74
C ASP A 97 10.59 -1.65 1.57
N PRO A 98 10.25 -2.10 0.35
CA PRO A 98 9.04 -2.87 0.08
C PRO A 98 9.13 -4.34 0.51
N ASP A 99 10.32 -4.82 0.91
CA ASP A 99 10.52 -6.18 1.43
C ASP A 99 10.06 -6.33 2.89
N THR A 100 9.46 -5.29 3.44
CA THR A 100 9.16 -5.21 4.87
C THR A 100 7.82 -5.83 5.26
N ASP A 101 6.86 -5.85 4.34
CA ASP A 101 5.58 -6.52 4.56
C ASP A 101 4.87 -6.88 3.24
N VAL A 102 3.85 -7.73 3.33
CA VAL A 102 3.09 -8.24 2.18
C VAL A 102 1.58 -8.18 2.48
N CYS A 103 0.85 -7.40 1.68
CA CYS A 103 -0.62 -7.36 1.71
C CYS A 103 -1.20 -7.88 0.39
N GLY A 104 -2.20 -8.77 0.47
CA GLY A 104 -2.85 -9.31 -0.73
C GLY A 104 -1.93 -10.06 -1.70
N GLY A 105 -0.72 -10.45 -1.25
CA GLY A 105 0.32 -11.04 -2.12
C GLY A 105 1.23 -10.02 -2.80
N HIS A 106 1.08 -8.73 -2.49
CA HIS A 106 1.91 -7.63 -3.00
C HIS A 106 2.88 -7.13 -1.93
N GLN A 107 4.14 -6.91 -2.31
CA GLN A 107 5.11 -6.21 -1.49
C GLN A 107 4.68 -4.75 -1.28
N ILE A 108 4.76 -4.27 -0.04
CA ILE A 108 4.30 -2.93 0.33
C ILE A 108 5.39 -2.10 1.03
N SER A 109 5.47 -0.83 0.67
CA SER A 109 6.13 0.21 1.46
C SER A 109 5.20 0.62 2.60
N VAL A 110 5.72 0.57 3.81
CA VAL A 110 4.93 0.71 5.04
C VAL A 110 4.90 2.16 5.50
N CYS A 111 3.72 2.75 5.69
CA CYS A 111 3.54 4.14 6.10
C CYS A 111 3.09 4.26 7.56
N CYS A 112 3.86 5.05 8.32
CA CYS A 112 3.69 5.30 9.74
C CYS A 112 3.35 6.78 10.01
N HIS A 113 2.79 7.06 11.20
CA HIS A 113 2.50 8.43 11.64
C HIS A 113 3.74 9.19 12.10
#